data_AF-A0A7C5TS32-F1
#
_entry.id   AF-A0A7C5TS32-F1
#
_cell.length_a   1.000
_cell.length_b   1.000
_cell.length_c   1.000
_cell.angle_alpha   90.00
_cell.angle_beta   90.00
_cell.angle_gamma   90.00
#
_symmetry.space_group_name_H-M   'P 1'
#
loop_
_entity.id
_entity.type
_entity.pdbx_description
1 polymer ?
#
loop_
_entity_poly.entity_id
_entity_poly.type
_entity_poly.pdbx_seq_one_letter_code
_entity_poly.pdbx_strand_id
1 'polypeptide(L)' 'PILMLTTESLQAKRQEAKAAGATGWLVKPVQANALMDVVRRVVPGA' A
#
# COMPACT_ATOMS: atom_id res chain seq x y z
N PRO A 1 -7.94 -2.64 7.30
CA PRO A 1 -7.23 -1.91 6.22
C PRO A 1 -6.41 -2.90 5.41
N ILE A 2 -6.47 -2.84 4.08
CA ILE A 2 -5.71 -3.74 3.19
C ILE A 2 -4.64 -2.92 2.47
N LEU A 3 -3.39 -3.35 2.54
CA LEU A 3 -2.26 -2.72 1.87
C LEU A 3 -1.70 -3.67 0.82
N MET A 4 -1.61 -3.22 -0.44
CA MET A 4 -1.08 -4.02 -1.53
C MET A 4 0.39 -3.70 -1.80
N LEU A 5 1.24 -4.72 -1.88
CA LEU A 5 2.67 -4.62 -2.21
C LEU A 5 2.92 -5.31 -3.57
N THR A 6 3.34 -4.57 -4.60
CA THR A 6 3.58 -5.13 -5.94
C THR A 6 4.89 -4.61 -6.54
N THR A 7 5.41 -5.23 -7.60
CA THR A 7 6.52 -4.70 -8.42
C THR A 7 6.03 -3.79 -9.55
N GLU A 8 4.72 -3.73 -9.76
CA GLU A 8 4.12 -3.01 -10.88
C GLU A 8 3.74 -1.59 -10.47
N SER A 9 4.28 -0.59 -11.16
CA SER A 9 4.01 0.83 -10.89
C SER A 9 2.86 1.42 -11.71
N LEU A 10 2.20 0.61 -12.54
CA LEU A 10 1.16 1.07 -13.46
C LEU A 10 -0.04 1.64 -12.70
N GLN A 11 -0.38 2.90 -13.00
CA GLN A 11 -1.49 3.61 -12.36
C GLN A 11 -2.85 2.92 -12.55
N ALA A 12 -3.05 2.22 -13.68
CA ALA A 12 -4.27 1.45 -13.93
C ALA A 12 -4.50 0.37 -12.85
N LYS A 13 -3.45 -0.38 -12.50
CA LYS A 13 -3.55 -1.43 -11.45
C LYS A 13 -3.77 -0.85 -10.06
N ARG A 14 -3.25 0.35 -9.78
CA ARG A 14 -3.54 1.07 -8.54
C ARG A 14 -5.03 1.44 -8.43
N GLN A 15 -5.66 1.85 -9.53
CA GLN A 15 -7.08 2.16 -9.54
C GLN A 15 -7.94 0.92 -9.33
N GLU A 16 -7.59 -0.20 -9.99
CA GLU A 16 -8.26 -1.50 -9.79
C GLU A 16 -8.18 -1.96 -8.33
N ALA A 17 -7.00 -1.90 -7.71
CA ALA A 17 -6.87 -2.29 -6.30
C ALA A 17 -7.64 -1.37 -5.35
N LYS A 18 -7.70 -0.06 -5.64
CA LYS A 18 -8.55 0.85 -4.88
C LYS A 18 -10.02 0.49 -5.02
N ALA A 19 -10.48 0.15 -6.23
CA ALA A 19 -11.85 -0.30 -6.48
C ALA A 19 -12.15 -1.64 -5.77
N ALA A 20 -11.17 -2.53 -5.67
CA ALA A 20 -11.26 -3.78 -4.91
C ALA A 20 -11.20 -3.60 -3.38
N GLY A 21 -11.08 -2.36 -2.88
CA GLY A 21 -11.11 -2.06 -1.44
C GLY A 21 -9.73 -1.96 -0.77
N ALA A 22 -8.63 -1.91 -1.52
CA ALA A 22 -7.32 -1.66 -0.96
C ALA A 22 -7.23 -0.22 -0.39
N THR A 23 -6.78 -0.13 0.84
CA THR A 23 -6.57 1.13 1.58
C THR A 23 -5.25 1.80 1.20
N GLY A 24 -4.28 1.04 0.70
CA GLY A 24 -3.04 1.61 0.19
C GLY A 24 -2.28 0.67 -0.76
N TRP A 25 -1.31 1.25 -1.46
CA TRP A 25 -0.54 0.61 -2.53
C TRP A 25 0.92 1.02 -2.41
N LEU A 26 1.81 0.03 -2.39
CA LEU A 26 3.26 0.20 -2.33
C LEU A 26 3.93 -0.60 -3.44
N VAL A 27 4.93 0.02 -4.06
CA VAL A 27 5.74 -0.60 -5.11
C VAL A 27 7.07 -1.07 -4.52
N LYS A 28 7.49 -2.29 -4.86
CA LYS A 28 8.77 -2.86 -4.48
C LYS A 28 9.90 -2.28 -5.36
N PRO A 29 11.13 -2.16 -4.83
CA PRO A 29 11.52 -2.44 -3.45
C PRO A 29 11.08 -1.32 -2.51
N VAL A 30 10.56 -1.68 -1.34
CA VAL A 30 10.16 -0.72 -0.31
C VAL A 30 11.17 -0.70 0.82
N GLN A 31 11.51 0.48 1.33
CA GLN A 31 12.37 0.61 2.49
C GLN A 31 11.58 0.25 3.76
N ALA A 32 12.22 -0.45 4.70
CA ALA A 32 11.56 -0.92 5.92
C ALA A 32 10.89 0.21 6.72
N ASN A 33 11.58 1.35 6.87
CA ASN A 33 11.05 2.51 7.60
C ASN A 33 9.78 3.07 6.93
N ALA A 34 9.78 3.17 5.60
CA ALA A 34 8.63 3.66 4.85
C ALA A 34 7.41 2.72 4.98
N LEU A 35 7.64 1.40 5.04
CA LEU A 35 6.56 0.44 5.31
C LEU A 35 5.97 0.64 6.70
N MET A 36 6.82 0.81 7.72
CA MET A 36 6.38 1.03 9.10
C MET A 36 5.55 2.31 9.25
N ASP A 37 5.95 3.39 8.58
CA ASP A 37 5.20 4.66 8.59
C ASP A 37 3.81 4.50 7.97
N VAL A 38 3.70 3.72 6.90
CA VAL A 38 2.41 3.43 6.26
C VAL A 38 1.52 2.58 7.16
N VAL A 39 2.07 1.54 7.79
CA VAL A 39 1.32 0.69 8.73
C VAL A 39 0.76 1.51 9.89
N ARG A 40 1.57 2.37 10.51
CA ARG A 40 1.14 3.28 11.59
C ARG A 40 0.03 4.23 11.15
N ARG A 41 0.05 4.71 9.91
CA ARG A 41 -1.01 5.58 9.37
C ARG A 41 -2.32 4.85 9.14
N VAL A 42 -2.28 3.59 8.71
CA VAL A 42 -3.50 2.83 8.36
C VAL A 42 -4.07 2.03 9.53
N VAL A 43 -3.31 1.81 10.60
CA VAL A 43 -3.75 1.15 11.85
C VAL A 43 -3.61 2.13 13.02
N PRO A 44 -4.66 2.90 13.36
CA PRO A 44 -4.63 3.76 14.54
C PRO A 44 -4.58 2.87 15.80
N GLY A 45 -3.48 2.93 16.57
CA GLY A 45 -3.31 2.21 17.84
C GLY A 45 -2.27 1.07 17.84
N ALA A 46 -1.47 0.91 16.77
CA ALA A 46 -0.35 -0.04 16.69
C ALA A 46 1.01 0.62 17.03
#